data_AF-A0A8J3WXT2-F1
#
_entry.id   AF-A0A8J3WXT2-F1
#
_cell.length_a   1.000
_cell.length_b   1.000
_cell.length_c   1.000
_cell.angle_alpha   90.00
_cell.angle_beta   90.00
_cell.angle_gamma   90.00
#
_symmetry.space_group_name_H-M   'P 1'
#
loop_
_entity.id
_entity.type
_entity.pdbx_description
1 polymer ?
#
loop_
_entity_poly.entity_id
_entity_poly.type
_entity_poly.pdbx_seq_one_letter_code
_entity_poly.pdbx_strand_id
1 'polypeptide(L)' 'MPLHFRKIVKFGPIRLNLGRKGLSSWTAKIGRWSWNSRTRRQNVDLPGPFSWRSK' A
#
# COMPACT_ATOMS: atom_id res chain seq x y z
N MET A 1 -25.58 -7.25 -11.65
CA MET A 1 -24.15 -7.32 -11.24
C MET A 1 -23.78 -6.05 -10.49
N PRO A 2 -23.35 -6.08 -9.21
CA PRO A 2 -22.94 -4.86 -8.54
C PRO A 2 -21.62 -4.36 -9.15
N LEU A 3 -21.64 -3.20 -9.81
CA LEU A 3 -20.44 -2.57 -10.37
C LEU A 3 -19.47 -2.17 -9.25
N HIS A 4 -18.33 -2.83 -9.13
CA HIS A 4 -17.31 -2.49 -8.13
C HIS A 4 -16.47 -1.31 -8.63
N PHE A 5 -16.76 -0.10 -8.14
CA PHE A 5 -15.91 1.05 -8.40
C PHE A 5 -14.67 1.03 -7.51
N ARG A 6 -13.50 0.92 -8.15
CA ARG A 6 -12.19 1.05 -7.51
C ARG A 6 -11.33 1.99 -8.34
N LYS A 7 -10.79 3.04 -7.72
CA LYS A 7 -9.83 3.97 -8.31
C LYS A 7 -8.53 3.92 -7.53
N ILE A 8 -7.41 3.82 -8.22
CA ILE A 8 -6.08 3.86 -7.61
C ILE A 8 -5.43 5.16 -8.03
N VAL A 9 -5.12 6.03 -7.07
CA VAL A 9 -4.40 7.28 -7.30
C VAL A 9 -2.97 7.09 -6.84
N LYS A 10 -2.01 7.31 -7.74
CA LYS A 10 -0.58 7.24 -7.43
C LYS A 10 -0.05 8.67 -7.30
N PHE A 11 0.52 8.99 -6.15
CA PHE A 11 1.17 10.26 -5.88
C PHE A 11 2.60 9.97 -5.40
N GLY A 12 3.51 9.83 -6.37
CA GLY A 12 4.90 9.45 -6.14
C GLY A 12 5.03 8.16 -5.31
N PRO A 13 5.65 8.21 -4.12
CA PRO A 13 5.80 7.05 -3.24
C PRO A 13 4.47 6.58 -2.64
N ILE A 14 3.40 7.37 -2.70
CA ILE A 14 2.12 7.06 -2.06
C ILE A 14 1.13 6.53 -3.11
N ARG A 15 0.42 5.46 -2.75
CA ARG A 15 -0.70 4.89 -3.51
C ARG A 15 -1.95 4.93 -2.66
N LEU A 16 -3.00 5.60 -3.14
CA LEU A 16 -4.29 5.69 -2.49
C LEU A 16 -5.29 4.80 -3.23
N ASN A 17 -5.95 3.89 -2.51
CA ASN A 17 -7.04 3.08 -3.03
C ASN A 17 -8.36 3.73 -2.61
N LEU A 18 -9.08 4.29 -3.57
CA LEU A 18 -10.41 4.87 -3.40
C LEU A 18 -11.46 3.84 -3.84
N GLY A 19 -12.41 3.55 -2.96
CA GLY A 19 -13.53 2.65 -3.21
C GLY A 19 -14.86 3.39 -3.05
N ARG A 20 -15.96 2.64 -3.07
CA ARG A 20 -17.33 3.19 -3.03
C ARG A 20 -17.64 4.05 -1.79
N LYS A 21 -16.96 3.82 -0.66
CA LYS A 21 -17.10 4.60 0.59
C LYS A 21 -16.00 5.67 0.80
N GLY A 22 -15.17 5.94 -0.22
CA GLY A 22 -14.03 6.84 -0.12
C GLY A 22 -12.68 6.12 0.03
N LEU A 23 -11.73 6.74 0.75
CA LEU A 23 -10.37 6.21 0.91
C LEU A 23 -10.38 4.89 1.68
N SER A 24 -10.16 3.79 0.96
CA SER A 24 -10.26 2.43 1.50
C SER A 24 -8.93 1.94 2.07
N SER A 25 -7.82 2.31 1.45
CA SER A 25 -6.48 2.04 1.97
C SER A 25 -5.45 2.91 1.28
N TRP A 26 -4.27 2.98 1.86
CA TRP A 26 -3.14 3.64 1.25
C TRP A 26 -1.85 2.88 1.51
N THR A 27 -0.87 3.10 0.66
CA THR A 27 0.43 2.45 0.73
C THR A 27 1.50 3.49 0.43
N ALA A 28 2.41 3.70 1.37
CA ALA A 28 3.63 4.45 1.11
C ALA A 28 4.74 3.47 0.73
N LYS A 29 5.48 3.75 -0.33
CA LYS A 29 6.67 3.01 -0.76
C LYS A 29 7.79 4.00 -1.03
N ILE A 30 8.80 3.99 -0.17
CA ILE A 30 9.97 4.86 -0.27
C ILE A 30 11.20 3.96 -0.38
N GLY A 31 11.77 3.85 -1.59
CA GLY A 31 12.90 2.97 -1.87
C GLY A 31 12.60 1.51 -1.51
N ARG A 32 13.39 0.98 -0.57
CA ARG A 32 13.31 -0.40 -0.05
C ARG A 32 12.30 -0.56 1.09
N TRP A 33 11.73 0.54 1.58
CA TRP A 33 10.72 0.52 2.63
C TRP A 33 9.32 0.72 2.04
N SER A 34 8.35 0.00 2.59
CA SER A 34 6.94 0.21 2.29
C SER A 34 6.07 0.01 3.51
N TRP A 35 4.96 0.75 3.56
CA TRP A 35 3.98 0.69 4.62
C TRP A 35 2.57 0.67 4.04
N ASN A 36 1.74 -0.27 4.51
CA ASN A 36 0.36 -0.42 4.06
C ASN A 36 -0.60 -0.16 5.22
N SER A 37 -1.46 0.84 5.08
CA SER A 37 -2.39 1.22 6.15
C SER A 37 -3.52 0.22 6.36
N ARG A 38 -3.84 -0.62 5.37
CA ARG A 38 -4.89 -1.66 5.49
C ARG A 38 -4.46 -2.78 6.42
N THR A 39 -3.23 -3.26 6.24
CA THR A 39 -2.66 -4.33 7.07
C THR A 39 -1.89 -3.79 8.26
N ARG A 40 -1.63 -2.46 8.30
CA ARG A 40 -0.72 -1.78 9.23
C ARG A 40 0.70 -2.34 9.21
N ARG A 41 1.08 -3.05 8.14
CA ARG A 41 2.37 -3.74 8.02
C ARG A 41 3.40 -2.86 7.36
N GLN A 42 4.61 -2.93 7.90
CA GLN A 42 5.82 -2.31 7.39
C GLN A 42 6.68 -3.41 6.74
N ASN A 43 7.25 -3.15 5.58
CA ASN A 43 8.16 -4.07 4.88
C ASN A 43 9.43 -3.31 4.49
N VAL A 44 10.59 -3.85 4.84
CA VAL A 44 11.91 -3.35 4.45
C VAL A 44 12.62 -4.45 3.67
N ASP A 45 12.98 -4.18 2.42
CA ASP A 45 13.79 -5.08 1.62
C ASP A 45 15.25 -4.95 2.09
N LEU A 46 15.83 -6.03 2.64
CA LEU A 46 17.22 -6.07 3.09
C LEU A 46 18.13 -6.54 1.94
N PRO A 47 19.43 -6.19 1.92
CA PRO A 47 20.35 -6.69 0.88
C PRO A 47 20.37 -8.22 0.84
N GLY A 48 20.40 -8.79 -0.36
CA GLY A 48 20.27 -10.23 -0.57
C GLY A 48 18.81 -10.71 -0.60
N PRO A 49 18.54 -12.00 -0.29
CA PRO A 49 17.20 -12.60 -0.36
C PRO A 49 16.33 -12.31 0.88
N PHE A 50 16.72 -11.36 1.72
CA PHE A 50 16.07 -11.10 3.00
C PHE A 50 15.08 -9.93 2.91
N SER A 51 13.95 -10.07 3.59
CA SER A 51 12.98 -8.99 3.76
C SER A 51 12.50 -8.99 5.21
N TRP A 52 12.53 -7.82 5.84
CA TRP A 52 11.98 -7.64 7.18
C TRP A 52 10.54 -7.16 7.10
N ARG A 53 9.63 -7.85 7.80
CA ARG A 53 8.21 -7.50 7.83
C ARG A 53 7.74 -7.35 9.28
N SER A 54 7.19 -6.19 9.59
CA SER A 54 6.55 -5.90 10.88
C SER A 54 5.12 -6.47 10.90
N LYS A 55 4.71 -6.99 12.06
CA LYS A 55 3.44 -7.72 12.27
C LYS A 55 2.29 -6.79 12.59
#